data_AF-A0A4Y7NAV6-F1
#
_entry.id   AF-A0A4Y7NAV6-F1
#
_cell.length_a   1.000
_cell.length_b   1.000
_cell.length_c   1.000
_cell.angle_alpha   90.00
_cell.angle_beta   90.00
_cell.angle_gamma   90.00
#
_symmetry.space_group_name_H-M   'P 1'
#
loop_
_entity.id
_entity.type
_entity.pdbx_description
1 polymer ?
#
loop_
_entity_poly.entity_id
_entity_poly.type
_entity_poly.pdbx_seq_one_letter_code
_entity_poly.pdbx_strand_id
1 'polypeptide(L)'
;MEVDYSSTCDEKIPICKALAAEGKINEALEILYALEKQTRTGADAISTGRILEAIVQICFETKQWDLLNENIISLTKRRSQLKASVTKMVQQCCQYVDQTPTKEIKLKLIDTLRTVTAGKIYVEVERARLTHILAQMKEKEGEVTEAADILQELQVETYGSMEKREKVELILEQMRLCLAKKDFIRTQIISKKISVKFFEEKDTHDLKLKFYKLMIDVDQHEGSYLSICKHYRAMYNTTVIQENESDRRMMMQHAILYLLLSPFDNEQSDLTHRFLQEKVVDEIPKYKELLQLFVAAELIHWGTLCQQYQQVLRTGEASTPATDVFTIGTEEGEKRWKALKTRVVEYNIRIMAKYYTRVTMQRMAALLDLSVEETEEFLSNLVSSKTVTAKVDRLDGVVHFQTSQTQDVNAVLNNWSSGLASLMDLVTKTNHLINREEMVHRHLLATNPSQE
;
A
#
# COMPACT_ATOMS: atom_id res chain seq x y z
N MET A 1 -18.35 -32.95 -39.24
CA MET A 1 -17.93 -34.20 -38.59
C MET A 1 -16.44 -34.05 -38.34
N GLU A 2 -16.01 -33.99 -37.08
CA GLU A 2 -14.59 -34.12 -36.73
C GLU A 2 -14.10 -35.47 -37.24
N VAL A 3 -13.01 -35.46 -38.00
CA VAL A 3 -12.34 -36.68 -38.42
C VAL A 3 -11.16 -36.87 -37.47
N ASP A 4 -11.24 -37.89 -36.62
CA ASP A 4 -10.15 -38.22 -35.69
C ASP A 4 -8.95 -38.77 -36.46
N TYR A 5 -7.85 -38.01 -36.46
CA TYR A 5 -6.57 -38.40 -37.05
C TYR A 5 -5.54 -38.86 -36.00
N SER A 6 -6.01 -39.17 -34.79
CA SER A 6 -5.18 -39.53 -33.63
C SER A 6 -4.25 -40.72 -33.92
N SER A 7 -4.77 -41.79 -34.52
CA SER A 7 -4.00 -42.98 -34.91
C SER A 7 -2.88 -42.69 -35.90
N THR A 8 -3.15 -41.83 -36.89
CA THR A 8 -2.17 -41.45 -37.92
C THR A 8 -1.08 -40.54 -37.35
N CYS A 9 -1.41 -39.74 -36.35
CA CYS A 9 -0.46 -38.91 -35.61
C CYS A 9 0.44 -39.77 -34.71
N ASP A 10 -0.13 -40.73 -33.99
CA ASP A 10 0.62 -41.60 -33.08
C ASP A 10 1.63 -42.49 -33.83
N GLU A 11 1.35 -42.87 -35.09
CA GLU A 11 2.31 -43.60 -35.93
C GLU A 11 3.38 -42.69 -36.56
N LYS A 12 3.01 -41.52 -37.07
CA LYS A 12 3.92 -40.68 -37.86
C LYS A 12 4.79 -39.72 -37.04
N ILE A 13 4.33 -39.28 -35.87
CA ILE A 13 5.12 -38.42 -34.96
C ILE A 13 6.43 -39.10 -34.52
N PRO A 14 6.47 -40.36 -34.05
CA PRO A 14 7.73 -41.00 -33.65
C PRO A 14 8.67 -41.23 -34.83
N ILE A 15 8.13 -41.53 -36.02
CA ILE A 15 8.94 -41.65 -37.25
C ILE A 15 9.60 -40.31 -37.60
N CYS A 16 8.86 -39.21 -37.50
CA CYS A 16 9.40 -37.88 -37.74
C CYS A 16 10.46 -37.48 -36.70
N LYS A 17 10.29 -37.89 -35.43
CA LYS A 17 11.32 -37.69 -34.39
C LYS A 17 12.59 -38.50 -34.65
N ALA A 18 12.45 -39.75 -35.11
CA ALA A 18 13.60 -40.57 -35.49
C ALA A 18 14.35 -39.99 -36.69
N LEU A 19 13.63 -39.55 -37.73
CA LEU A 19 14.22 -38.87 -38.90
C LEU A 19 14.90 -37.53 -38.55
N ALA A 20 14.35 -36.81 -37.58
CA ALA A 20 14.98 -35.60 -37.06
C ALA A 20 16.28 -35.90 -36.30
N ALA A 21 16.32 -36.99 -35.52
CA ALA A 21 17.53 -37.45 -34.83
C ALA A 21 18.63 -37.91 -35.82
N GLU A 22 18.24 -38.42 -36.99
CA GLU A 22 19.13 -38.77 -38.11
C GLU A 22 19.62 -37.55 -38.93
N GLY A 23 19.19 -36.34 -38.58
CA GLY A 23 19.63 -35.09 -39.23
C GLY A 23 18.81 -34.65 -40.45
N LYS A 24 17.73 -35.37 -40.81
CA LYS A 24 16.84 -35.05 -41.93
C LYS A 24 15.64 -34.19 -41.48
N ILE A 25 15.96 -33.02 -40.94
CA ILE A 25 14.99 -32.13 -40.29
C ILE A 25 13.93 -31.60 -41.29
N ASN A 26 14.36 -31.21 -42.49
CA ASN A 26 13.44 -30.65 -43.50
C ASN A 26 12.42 -31.67 -43.99
N GLU A 27 12.84 -32.92 -44.23
CA GLU A 27 11.92 -33.99 -44.64
C GLU A 27 10.90 -34.32 -43.54
N ALA A 28 11.34 -34.36 -42.27
CA ALA A 28 10.45 -34.54 -41.13
C ALA A 28 9.42 -33.40 -41.01
N LEU A 29 9.85 -32.15 -41.20
CA LEU A 29 8.96 -30.98 -41.18
C LEU A 29 7.96 -30.96 -42.34
N GLU A 30 8.36 -31.37 -43.55
CA GLU A 30 7.45 -31.45 -44.69
C GLU A 30 6.32 -32.47 -44.46
N ILE A 31 6.65 -33.64 -43.90
CA ILE A 31 5.67 -34.67 -43.53
C ILE A 31 4.70 -34.11 -42.49
N LEU A 32 5.21 -33.41 -41.47
CA LEU A 32 4.39 -32.80 -40.43
C LEU A 32 3.53 -31.65 -40.98
N TYR A 33 4.00 -30.87 -41.96
CA TYR A 33 3.19 -29.84 -42.62
C TYR A 33 2.05 -30.40 -43.46
N ALA A 34 2.27 -31.54 -44.13
CA ALA A 34 1.23 -32.22 -44.87
C ALA A 34 0.12 -32.74 -43.92
N LEU A 35 0.53 -33.33 -42.79
CA LEU A 35 -0.39 -33.81 -41.75
C LEU A 35 -1.12 -32.65 -41.05
N GLU A 36 -0.43 -31.55 -40.75
CA GLU A 36 -1.02 -30.33 -40.20
C GLU A 36 -2.13 -29.81 -41.12
N LYS A 37 -1.89 -29.77 -42.43
CA LYS A 37 -2.89 -29.33 -43.40
C LYS A 37 -4.14 -30.23 -43.39
N GLN A 38 -3.96 -31.56 -43.36
CA GLN A 38 -5.06 -32.53 -43.34
C GLN A 38 -5.88 -32.43 -42.06
N THR A 39 -5.22 -32.43 -40.91
CA THR A 39 -5.87 -32.36 -39.58
C THR A 39 -6.55 -31.02 -39.35
N ARG A 40 -5.99 -29.92 -39.86
CA ARG A 40 -6.65 -28.60 -39.84
C ARG A 40 -7.90 -28.56 -40.71
N THR A 41 -7.86 -29.11 -41.92
CA THR A 41 -9.07 -29.21 -42.76
C THR A 41 -10.14 -30.11 -42.16
N GLY A 42 -9.74 -31.13 -41.40
CA GLY A 42 -10.62 -32.01 -40.64
C GLY A 42 -11.18 -31.41 -39.34
N ALA A 43 -10.77 -30.17 -38.99
CA ALA A 43 -11.17 -29.45 -37.77
C ALA A 43 -10.82 -30.14 -36.44
N ASP A 44 -9.89 -31.11 -36.43
CA ASP A 44 -9.44 -31.81 -35.22
C ASP A 44 -8.40 -30.97 -34.47
N ALA A 45 -8.84 -30.31 -33.39
CA ALA A 45 -8.00 -29.44 -32.57
C ALA A 45 -6.95 -30.21 -31.73
N ILE A 46 -7.21 -31.47 -31.40
CA ILE A 46 -6.36 -32.25 -30.50
C ILE A 46 -5.16 -32.77 -31.28
N SER A 47 -5.40 -33.39 -32.44
CA SER A 47 -4.34 -33.93 -33.29
C SER A 47 -3.49 -32.82 -33.92
N THR A 48 -4.12 -31.72 -34.38
CA THR A 48 -3.36 -30.54 -34.82
C THR A 48 -2.47 -29.97 -33.72
N GLY A 49 -2.96 -29.90 -32.47
CA GLY A 49 -2.17 -29.47 -31.32
C GLY A 49 -0.94 -30.35 -31.09
N ARG A 50 -1.10 -31.68 -31.13
CA ARG A 50 0.01 -32.64 -30.98
C ARG A 50 1.03 -32.55 -32.12
N ILE A 51 0.57 -32.33 -33.36
CA ILE A 51 1.48 -32.12 -34.51
C ILE A 51 2.30 -30.84 -34.31
N LEU A 52 1.66 -29.75 -33.87
CA LEU A 52 2.37 -28.50 -33.59
C LEU A 52 3.38 -28.65 -32.44
N GLU A 53 3.01 -29.35 -31.37
CA GLU A 53 3.94 -29.69 -30.27
C GLU A 53 5.13 -30.51 -30.78
N ALA A 54 4.89 -31.51 -31.64
CA ALA A 54 5.95 -32.32 -32.23
C ALA A 54 6.90 -31.50 -33.11
N ILE A 55 6.38 -30.56 -33.91
CA ILE A 55 7.20 -29.63 -34.70
C ILE A 55 8.11 -28.81 -33.78
N VAL A 56 7.57 -28.25 -32.69
CA VAL A 56 8.34 -27.45 -31.73
C VAL A 56 9.39 -28.33 -31.03
N GLN A 57 9.05 -29.54 -30.61
CA GLN A 57 9.96 -30.50 -29.98
C GLN A 57 11.13 -30.87 -30.89
N ILE A 58 10.86 -31.17 -32.16
CA ILE A 58 11.90 -31.51 -33.15
C ILE A 58 12.86 -30.33 -33.34
N CYS A 59 12.34 -29.10 -33.42
CA CYS A 59 13.20 -27.92 -33.57
C CYS A 59 14.04 -27.63 -32.30
N PHE A 60 13.51 -27.96 -31.12
CA PHE A 60 14.22 -27.86 -29.84
C PHE A 60 15.34 -28.90 -29.71
N GLU A 61 15.04 -30.17 -29.98
CA GLU A 61 16.00 -31.30 -29.88
C GLU A 61 17.18 -31.13 -30.84
N THR A 62 16.94 -30.57 -32.01
CA THR A 62 17.95 -30.29 -33.04
C THR A 62 18.73 -28.99 -32.83
N LYS A 63 18.37 -28.20 -31.80
CA LYS A 63 18.97 -26.90 -31.45
C LYS A 63 18.90 -25.85 -32.57
N GLN A 64 17.98 -25.98 -33.52
CA GLN A 64 17.79 -25.03 -34.63
C GLN A 64 16.72 -23.98 -34.27
N TRP A 65 17.14 -22.96 -33.52
CA TRP A 65 16.25 -21.93 -32.97
C TRP A 65 15.71 -20.94 -34.00
N ASP A 66 16.48 -20.61 -35.03
CA ASP A 66 16.02 -19.71 -36.10
C ASP A 66 14.90 -20.37 -36.92
N LEU A 67 15.04 -21.67 -37.21
CA LEU A 67 14.02 -22.47 -37.87
C LEU A 67 12.75 -22.58 -37.01
N LEU A 68 12.91 -22.74 -35.69
CA LEU A 68 11.78 -22.72 -34.75
C LEU A 68 10.99 -21.41 -34.84
N ASN A 69 11.70 -20.27 -34.83
CA ASN A 69 11.11 -18.94 -34.91
C ASN A 69 10.31 -18.72 -36.20
N GLU A 70 10.89 -19.12 -37.34
CA GLU A 70 10.20 -19.06 -38.63
C GLU A 70 8.95 -19.94 -38.67
N ASN A 71 9.06 -21.16 -38.12
CA ASN A 71 7.95 -22.11 -38.07
C ASN A 71 6.81 -21.59 -37.19
N ILE A 72 7.11 -21.02 -36.02
CA ILE A 72 6.10 -20.42 -35.14
C ILE A 72 5.35 -19.31 -35.88
N ILE A 73 6.06 -18.39 -36.54
CA ILE A 73 5.47 -17.28 -37.31
C ILE A 73 4.62 -17.81 -38.46
N SER A 74 5.13 -18.79 -39.21
CA SER A 74 4.42 -19.39 -40.34
C SER A 74 3.14 -20.08 -39.89
N LEU A 75 3.22 -20.95 -38.89
CA LEU A 75 2.09 -21.74 -38.37
C LEU A 75 0.99 -20.87 -37.77
N THR A 76 1.33 -19.73 -37.16
CA THR A 76 0.33 -18.79 -36.65
C THR A 76 -0.25 -17.81 -37.67
N LYS A 77 0.43 -17.58 -38.80
CA LYS A 77 -0.10 -16.81 -39.93
C LYS A 77 -0.97 -17.63 -40.88
N ARG A 78 -0.92 -18.97 -40.80
CA ARG A 78 -1.73 -19.85 -41.65
C ARG A 78 -3.23 -19.60 -41.45
N ARG A 79 -3.97 -19.48 -42.56
CA ARG A 79 -5.42 -19.23 -42.56
C ARG A 79 -6.16 -20.42 -41.92
N SER A 80 -7.09 -20.09 -41.04
CA SER A 80 -7.97 -21.06 -40.34
C SER A 80 -7.26 -22.01 -39.38
N GLN A 81 -6.17 -21.57 -38.74
CA GLN A 81 -5.59 -22.34 -37.63
C GLN A 81 -6.54 -22.40 -36.44
N LEU A 82 -6.65 -23.59 -35.82
CA LEU A 82 -7.49 -23.81 -34.66
C LEU A 82 -6.87 -23.15 -33.42
N LYS A 83 -7.68 -22.40 -32.67
CA LYS A 83 -7.22 -21.60 -31.52
C LYS A 83 -6.57 -22.46 -30.44
N ALA A 84 -7.20 -23.59 -30.08
CA ALA A 84 -6.70 -24.50 -29.06
C ALA A 84 -5.32 -25.09 -29.41
N SER A 85 -5.09 -25.38 -30.68
CA SER A 85 -3.81 -25.93 -31.17
C SER A 85 -2.69 -24.90 -31.08
N VAL A 86 -2.98 -23.64 -31.38
CA VAL A 86 -2.03 -22.52 -31.20
C VAL A 86 -1.71 -22.30 -29.73
N THR A 87 -2.70 -22.37 -28.82
CA THR A 87 -2.47 -22.25 -27.38
C THR A 87 -1.49 -23.31 -26.89
N LYS A 88 -1.70 -24.59 -27.25
CA LYS A 88 -0.80 -25.69 -26.86
C LYS A 88 0.63 -25.49 -27.38
N MET A 89 0.75 -25.09 -28.65
CA MET A 89 2.05 -24.78 -29.26
C MET A 89 2.79 -23.69 -28.48
N VAL A 90 2.11 -22.58 -28.17
CA VAL A 90 2.72 -21.45 -27.45
C VAL A 90 3.06 -21.82 -26.00
N GLN A 91 2.22 -22.61 -25.32
CA GLN A 91 2.50 -23.11 -23.97
C GLN A 91 3.78 -23.96 -23.93
N GLN A 92 3.96 -24.86 -24.89
CA GLN A 92 5.21 -25.63 -24.98
C GLN A 92 6.42 -24.75 -25.31
N CYS A 93 6.26 -23.79 -26.23
CA CYS A 93 7.32 -22.82 -26.52
C CYS A 93 7.72 -22.04 -25.25
N CYS A 94 6.75 -21.65 -24.41
CA CYS A 94 7.01 -20.94 -23.17
C CYS A 94 7.82 -21.77 -22.17
N GLN A 95 7.58 -23.09 -22.07
CA GLN A 95 8.40 -23.98 -21.24
C GLN A 95 9.85 -24.08 -21.75
N TYR A 96 10.04 -24.07 -23.07
CA TYR A 96 11.37 -24.13 -23.67
C TYR A 96 12.18 -22.84 -23.51
N VAL A 97 11.52 -21.68 -23.40
CA VAL A 97 12.18 -20.39 -23.10
C VAL A 97 13.02 -20.47 -21.83
N ASP A 98 12.62 -21.25 -20.83
CA ASP A 98 13.38 -21.42 -19.58
C ASP A 98 14.56 -22.39 -19.70
N GLN A 99 14.54 -23.29 -20.68
CA GLN A 99 15.58 -24.30 -20.91
C GLN A 99 16.63 -23.85 -21.96
N THR A 100 16.50 -22.63 -22.49
CA THR A 100 17.44 -22.11 -23.49
C THR A 100 18.83 -21.80 -22.89
N PRO A 101 19.93 -22.23 -23.53
CA PRO A 101 21.28 -22.07 -22.98
C PRO A 101 21.92 -20.69 -23.22
N THR A 102 21.43 -19.90 -24.19
CA THR A 102 22.07 -18.62 -24.59
C THR A 102 21.09 -17.44 -24.48
N LYS A 103 21.53 -16.33 -23.87
CA LYS A 103 20.72 -15.12 -23.63
C LYS A 103 20.15 -14.50 -24.92
N GLU A 104 20.93 -14.44 -25.99
CA GLU A 104 20.50 -13.86 -27.28
C GLU A 104 19.39 -14.67 -27.95
N ILE A 105 19.48 -16.01 -27.87
CA ILE A 105 18.47 -16.93 -28.40
C ILE A 105 17.17 -16.79 -27.61
N LYS A 106 17.29 -16.62 -26.29
CA LYS A 106 16.14 -16.37 -25.40
C LYS A 106 15.42 -15.07 -25.77
N LEU A 107 16.15 -13.97 -26.03
CA LEU A 107 15.56 -12.70 -26.48
C LEU A 107 14.83 -12.84 -27.82
N LYS A 108 15.48 -13.44 -28.83
CA LYS A 108 14.85 -13.66 -30.14
C LYS A 108 13.56 -14.48 -30.04
N LEU A 109 13.56 -15.56 -29.25
CA LEU A 109 12.39 -16.41 -29.05
C LEU A 109 11.26 -15.66 -28.30
N ILE A 110 11.60 -14.82 -27.32
CA ILE A 110 10.60 -14.01 -26.61
C ILE A 110 9.99 -12.97 -27.55
N ASP A 111 10.79 -12.29 -28.39
CA ASP A 111 10.28 -11.29 -29.32
C ASP A 111 9.39 -11.89 -30.40
N THR A 112 9.73 -13.07 -30.93
CA THR A 112 8.86 -13.79 -31.87
C THR A 112 7.55 -14.20 -31.20
N LEU A 113 7.60 -14.74 -29.98
CA LEU A 113 6.39 -15.10 -29.24
C LEU A 113 5.54 -13.88 -28.87
N ARG A 114 6.13 -12.75 -28.48
CA ARG A 114 5.39 -11.49 -28.21
C ARG A 114 4.71 -10.97 -29.47
N THR A 115 5.38 -11.03 -30.61
CA THR A 115 4.81 -10.62 -31.91
C THR A 115 3.64 -11.52 -32.31
N VAL A 116 3.78 -12.83 -32.09
CA VAL A 116 2.78 -13.83 -32.47
C VAL A 116 1.55 -13.84 -31.57
N THR A 117 1.72 -13.45 -30.30
CA THR A 117 0.64 -13.36 -29.29
C THR A 117 -0.06 -12.00 -29.28
N ALA A 118 0.45 -10.99 -29.99
CA ALA A 118 -0.18 -9.68 -30.10
C ALA A 118 -1.60 -9.79 -30.72
N GLY A 119 -2.59 -9.26 -29.98
CA GLY A 119 -3.99 -9.19 -30.43
C GLY A 119 -4.80 -10.49 -30.32
N LYS A 120 -4.28 -11.54 -29.67
CA LYS A 120 -4.96 -12.85 -29.51
C LYS A 120 -5.38 -13.10 -28.07
N ILE A 121 -6.67 -12.93 -27.78
CA ILE A 121 -7.26 -13.07 -26.43
C ILE A 121 -6.93 -14.42 -25.76
N TYR A 122 -6.90 -15.50 -26.53
CA TYR A 122 -6.71 -16.87 -26.02
C TYR A 122 -5.25 -17.22 -25.66
N VAL A 123 -4.29 -16.31 -25.85
CA VAL A 123 -2.87 -16.51 -25.50
C VAL A 123 -2.32 -15.31 -24.69
N GLU A 124 -3.20 -14.48 -24.13
CA GLU A 124 -2.81 -13.28 -23.38
C GLU A 124 -2.07 -13.60 -22.08
N VAL A 125 -2.43 -14.70 -21.41
CA VAL A 125 -1.77 -15.16 -20.18
C VAL A 125 -0.30 -15.48 -20.43
N GLU A 126 -0.02 -16.27 -21.48
CA GLU A 126 1.36 -16.62 -21.84
C GLU A 126 2.16 -15.39 -22.29
N ARG A 127 1.49 -14.43 -22.98
CA ARG A 127 2.12 -13.15 -23.33
C ARG A 127 2.53 -12.36 -22.09
N ALA A 128 1.69 -12.32 -21.06
CA ALA A 128 2.00 -11.65 -19.79
C ALA A 128 3.24 -12.28 -19.13
N ARG A 129 3.31 -13.61 -19.06
CA ARG A 129 4.46 -14.35 -18.51
C ARG A 129 5.75 -14.09 -19.29
N LEU A 130 5.70 -14.17 -20.62
CA LEU A 130 6.86 -13.88 -21.48
C LEU A 130 7.34 -12.44 -21.33
N THR A 131 6.42 -11.48 -21.21
CA THR A 131 6.75 -10.07 -20.98
C THR A 131 7.38 -9.87 -19.61
N HIS A 132 6.93 -10.60 -18.59
CA HIS A 132 7.55 -10.58 -17.27
C HIS A 132 8.98 -11.12 -17.28
N ILE A 133 9.23 -12.25 -17.95
CA ILE A 133 10.58 -12.81 -18.13
C ILE A 133 11.49 -11.81 -18.86
N LEU A 134 10.99 -11.15 -19.90
CA LEU A 134 11.73 -10.13 -20.63
C LEU A 134 12.11 -8.95 -19.74
N ALA A 135 11.18 -8.46 -18.92
CA ALA A 135 11.42 -7.37 -17.99
C ALA A 135 12.50 -7.75 -16.95
N GLN A 136 12.44 -8.97 -16.40
CA GLN A 136 13.48 -9.48 -15.48
C GLN A 136 14.86 -9.59 -16.15
N MET A 137 14.92 -9.94 -17.43
CA MET A 137 16.18 -9.99 -18.17
C MET A 137 16.77 -8.60 -18.35
N LYS A 138 15.97 -7.62 -18.81
CA LYS A 138 16.41 -6.23 -18.95
C LYS A 138 16.81 -5.59 -17.62
N GLU A 139 16.13 -5.93 -16.54
CA GLU A 139 16.51 -5.51 -15.19
C GLU A 139 17.90 -6.04 -14.81
N LYS A 140 18.21 -7.31 -15.11
CA LYS A 140 19.55 -7.89 -14.87
C LYS A 140 20.63 -7.24 -15.73
N GLU A 141 20.27 -6.65 -16.86
CA GLU A 141 21.16 -5.90 -17.75
C GLU A 141 21.34 -4.44 -17.30
N GLY A 142 20.59 -3.99 -16.29
CA GLY A 142 20.63 -2.63 -15.74
C GLY A 142 19.71 -1.64 -16.46
N GLU A 143 18.98 -2.07 -17.48
CA GLU A 143 18.05 -1.25 -18.27
C GLU A 143 16.66 -1.18 -17.59
N VAL A 144 16.63 -0.62 -16.39
CA VAL A 144 15.41 -0.52 -15.55
C VAL A 144 14.31 0.30 -16.21
N THR A 145 14.67 1.35 -16.96
CA THR A 145 13.71 2.22 -17.64
C THR A 145 12.94 1.47 -18.73
N GLU A 146 13.64 0.69 -19.55
CA GLU A 146 13.03 -0.08 -20.62
C GLU A 146 12.21 -1.25 -20.07
N ALA A 147 12.69 -1.90 -19.01
CA ALA A 147 11.94 -2.93 -18.31
C ALA A 147 10.61 -2.40 -17.77
N ALA A 148 10.62 -1.19 -17.17
CA ALA A 148 9.41 -0.54 -16.66
C ALA A 148 8.42 -0.21 -17.78
N ASP A 149 8.88 0.36 -18.90
CA ASP A 149 8.00 0.75 -20.00
C ASP A 149 7.38 -0.49 -20.69
N ILE A 150 8.16 -1.57 -20.90
CA ILE A 150 7.68 -2.84 -21.45
C ILE A 150 6.60 -3.47 -20.55
N LEU A 151 6.83 -3.48 -19.24
CA LEU A 151 5.88 -4.07 -18.31
C LEU A 151 4.64 -3.18 -18.15
N GLN A 152 4.76 -1.86 -18.35
CA GLN A 152 3.64 -0.91 -18.27
C GLN A 152 2.71 -1.00 -19.48
N GLU A 153 3.20 -1.30 -20.68
CA GLU A 153 2.36 -1.56 -21.86
C GLU A 153 1.39 -2.73 -21.65
N LEU A 154 1.76 -3.66 -20.77
CA LEU A 154 0.92 -4.80 -20.39
C LEU A 154 -0.19 -4.34 -19.43
N GLN A 155 -1.40 -4.19 -19.97
CA GLN A 155 -2.60 -3.91 -19.16
C GLN A 155 -3.12 -5.20 -18.49
N VAL A 156 -2.42 -5.68 -17.46
CA VAL A 156 -2.76 -6.94 -16.75
C VAL A 156 -4.19 -6.92 -16.16
N GLU A 157 -4.74 -5.73 -15.94
CA GLU A 157 -6.10 -5.52 -15.43
C GLU A 157 -7.20 -6.11 -16.31
N THR A 158 -7.02 -6.09 -17.63
CA THR A 158 -8.05 -6.52 -18.58
C THR A 158 -8.10 -8.04 -18.75
N TYR A 159 -7.08 -8.76 -18.27
CA TYR A 159 -7.01 -10.20 -18.38
C TYR A 159 -7.91 -10.86 -17.32
N GLY A 160 -9.11 -11.26 -17.77
CA GLY A 160 -10.08 -12.00 -16.95
C GLY A 160 -9.75 -13.49 -16.79
N SER A 161 -8.91 -14.04 -17.66
CA SER A 161 -8.53 -15.46 -17.66
C SER A 161 -7.34 -15.79 -16.77
N MET A 162 -6.68 -14.78 -16.19
CA MET A 162 -5.53 -14.96 -15.30
C MET A 162 -5.97 -15.23 -13.86
N GLU A 163 -5.15 -15.97 -13.13
CA GLU A 163 -5.32 -16.14 -11.70
C GLU A 163 -5.14 -14.80 -10.98
N LYS A 164 -5.99 -14.53 -9.97
CA LYS A 164 -5.94 -13.27 -9.21
C LYS A 164 -4.60 -13.04 -8.52
N ARG A 165 -3.96 -14.11 -8.00
CA ARG A 165 -2.64 -14.05 -7.35
C ARG A 165 -1.55 -13.61 -8.31
N GLU A 166 -1.43 -14.29 -9.46
CA GLU A 166 -0.46 -13.98 -10.51
C GLU A 166 -0.66 -12.54 -11.04
N LYS A 167 -1.92 -12.11 -11.17
CA LYS A 167 -2.26 -10.74 -11.56
C LYS A 167 -1.72 -9.70 -10.58
N VAL A 168 -1.91 -9.91 -9.27
CA VAL A 168 -1.42 -8.97 -8.24
C VAL A 168 0.11 -8.98 -8.18
N GLU A 169 0.74 -10.14 -8.32
CA GLU A 169 2.21 -10.25 -8.35
C GLU A 169 2.81 -9.44 -9.51
N LEU A 170 2.23 -9.53 -10.72
CA LEU A 170 2.66 -8.72 -11.86
C LEU A 170 2.47 -7.22 -11.63
N ILE A 171 1.35 -6.81 -11.02
CA ILE A 171 1.11 -5.40 -10.70
C ILE A 171 2.12 -4.90 -9.65
N LEU A 172 2.48 -5.71 -8.66
CA LEU A 172 3.50 -5.36 -7.67
C LEU A 172 4.89 -5.20 -8.30
N GLU A 173 5.23 -6.04 -9.27
CA GLU A 173 6.48 -5.89 -10.02
C GLU A 173 6.47 -4.63 -10.89
N GLN A 174 5.33 -4.26 -11.49
CA GLN A 174 5.18 -2.95 -12.14
C GLN A 174 5.44 -1.80 -11.17
N MET A 175 4.87 -1.84 -9.97
CA MET A 175 5.11 -0.83 -8.94
C MET A 175 6.59 -0.75 -8.54
N ARG A 176 7.25 -1.90 -8.36
CA ARG A 176 8.69 -1.95 -8.01
C ARG A 176 9.56 -1.31 -9.07
N LEU A 177 9.31 -1.61 -10.35
CA LEU A 177 10.08 -1.03 -11.46
C LEU A 177 9.79 0.47 -11.64
N CYS A 178 8.54 0.91 -11.47
CA CYS A 178 8.20 2.34 -11.49
C CYS A 178 8.87 3.12 -10.35
N LEU A 179 8.96 2.52 -9.15
CA LEU A 179 9.70 3.07 -8.02
C LEU A 179 11.20 3.19 -8.32
N ALA A 180 11.79 2.17 -8.94
CA ALA A 180 13.20 2.23 -9.37
C ALA A 180 13.45 3.32 -10.43
N LYS A 181 12.46 3.61 -11.28
CA LYS A 181 12.44 4.75 -12.22
C LYS A 181 12.15 6.11 -11.54
N LYS A 182 11.81 6.12 -10.24
CA LYS A 182 11.35 7.29 -9.47
C LYS A 182 10.09 7.96 -10.02
N ASP A 183 9.22 7.19 -10.68
CA ASP A 183 7.93 7.69 -11.17
C ASP A 183 6.82 7.41 -10.15
N PHE A 184 6.69 8.31 -9.18
CA PHE A 184 5.73 8.18 -8.07
C PHE A 184 4.28 8.32 -8.52
N ILE A 185 3.99 9.25 -9.45
CA ILE A 185 2.63 9.51 -9.96
C ILE A 185 2.07 8.26 -10.63
N ARG A 186 2.86 7.61 -11.50
CA ARG A 186 2.43 6.36 -12.14
C ARG A 186 2.24 5.24 -11.13
N THR A 187 3.12 5.15 -10.12
CA THR A 187 3.01 4.15 -9.06
C THR A 187 1.70 4.30 -8.28
N GLN A 188 1.26 5.53 -7.99
CA GLN A 188 -0.05 5.79 -7.37
C GLN A 188 -1.23 5.42 -8.25
N ILE A 189 -1.12 5.63 -9.57
CA ILE A 189 -2.17 5.21 -10.51
C ILE A 189 -2.27 3.69 -10.53
N ILE A 190 -1.11 3.00 -10.48
CA ILE A 190 -1.03 1.55 -10.45
C ILE A 190 -1.54 0.98 -9.12
N SER A 191 -1.29 1.63 -7.99
CA SER A 191 -1.76 1.13 -6.69
C SER A 191 -3.29 1.10 -6.57
N LYS A 192 -3.99 2.06 -7.19
CA LYS A 192 -5.47 2.10 -7.26
C LYS A 192 -6.09 0.91 -8.01
N LYS A 193 -5.29 0.20 -8.81
CA LYS A 193 -5.71 -0.97 -9.59
C LYS A 193 -5.92 -2.20 -8.70
N ILE A 194 -5.25 -2.26 -7.55
CA ILE A 194 -5.35 -3.38 -6.63
C ILE A 194 -6.49 -3.14 -5.65
N SER A 195 -7.42 -4.10 -5.54
CA SER A 195 -8.49 -4.01 -4.56
C SER A 195 -8.01 -4.43 -3.18
N VAL A 196 -8.20 -3.59 -2.16
CA VAL A 196 -7.80 -3.88 -0.77
C VAL A 196 -8.48 -5.15 -0.21
N LYS A 197 -9.69 -5.48 -0.70
CA LYS A 197 -10.42 -6.71 -0.33
C LYS A 197 -9.69 -8.01 -0.67
N PHE A 198 -8.83 -7.99 -1.69
CA PHE A 198 -8.05 -9.16 -2.09
C PHE A 198 -7.04 -9.59 -1.01
N PHE A 199 -6.60 -8.64 -0.18
CA PHE A 199 -5.61 -8.87 0.87
C PHE A 199 -6.22 -9.37 2.21
N GLU A 200 -7.51 -9.68 2.23
CA GLU A 200 -8.18 -10.31 3.37
C GLU A 200 -8.12 -11.85 3.29
N GLU A 201 -7.77 -12.41 2.13
CA GLU A 201 -7.58 -13.85 1.94
C GLU A 201 -6.29 -14.35 2.63
N LYS A 202 -6.33 -15.54 3.24
CA LYS A 202 -5.22 -16.09 4.05
C LYS A 202 -3.96 -16.40 3.23
N ASP A 203 -4.11 -16.73 1.95
CA ASP A 203 -3.00 -17.14 1.09
C ASP A 203 -2.23 -15.94 0.52
N THR A 204 -2.69 -14.70 0.74
CA THR A 204 -2.13 -13.47 0.11
C THR A 204 -1.33 -12.59 1.07
N HIS A 205 -1.00 -13.08 2.27
CA HIS A 205 -0.26 -12.31 3.27
C HIS A 205 1.11 -11.82 2.79
N ASP A 206 1.88 -12.64 2.05
CA ASP A 206 3.19 -12.22 1.51
C ASP A 206 3.07 -11.05 0.53
N LEU A 207 2.08 -11.13 -0.37
CA LEU A 207 1.80 -10.09 -1.37
C LEU A 207 1.32 -8.80 -0.69
N LYS A 208 0.53 -8.92 0.38
CA LYS A 208 0.08 -7.78 1.19
C LYS A 208 1.26 -7.05 1.83
N LEU A 209 2.23 -7.78 2.38
CA LEU A 209 3.43 -7.17 2.97
C LEU A 209 4.27 -6.46 1.91
N LYS A 210 4.47 -7.09 0.75
CA LYS A 210 5.20 -6.47 -0.37
C LYS A 210 4.49 -5.22 -0.88
N PHE A 211 3.17 -5.26 -1.02
CA PHE A 211 2.35 -4.11 -1.42
C PHE A 211 2.51 -2.94 -0.47
N TYR A 212 2.32 -3.14 0.84
CA TYR A 212 2.41 -2.04 1.79
C TYR A 212 3.82 -1.46 1.93
N LYS A 213 4.88 -2.28 1.80
CA LYS A 213 6.26 -1.75 1.75
C LYS A 213 6.45 -0.77 0.58
N LEU A 214 6.02 -1.16 -0.62
CA LEU A 214 6.12 -0.28 -1.80
C LEU A 214 5.24 0.97 -1.65
N MET A 215 4.05 0.84 -1.03
CA MET A 215 3.19 1.99 -0.76
C MET A 215 3.81 2.97 0.24
N ILE A 216 4.46 2.47 1.29
CA ILE A 216 5.18 3.31 2.27
C ILE A 216 6.27 4.11 1.56
N ASP A 217 7.05 3.49 0.66
CA ASP A 217 8.10 4.19 -0.09
C ASP A 217 7.55 5.32 -0.96
N VAL A 218 6.38 5.12 -1.59
CA VAL A 218 5.69 6.16 -2.37
C VAL A 218 5.23 7.31 -1.48
N ASP A 219 4.48 7.00 -0.42
CA ASP A 219 3.88 8.00 0.45
C ASP A 219 4.94 8.75 1.28
N GLN A 220 6.09 8.11 1.54
CA GLN A 220 7.24 8.71 2.19
C GLN A 220 7.85 9.84 1.35
N HIS A 221 7.91 9.66 0.02
CA HIS A 221 8.36 10.72 -0.89
C HIS A 221 7.36 11.88 -0.98
N GLU A 222 6.06 11.60 -0.92
CA GLU A 222 5.01 12.63 -0.96
C GLU A 222 4.85 13.38 0.38
N GLY A 223 5.31 12.80 1.48
CA GLY A 223 5.14 13.35 2.83
C GLY A 223 3.74 13.11 3.41
N SER A 224 2.98 12.15 2.88
CA SER A 224 1.63 11.79 3.33
C SER A 224 1.67 10.88 4.56
N TYR A 225 2.10 11.42 5.71
CA TYR A 225 2.32 10.65 6.95
C TYR A 225 1.08 9.90 7.47
N LEU A 226 -0.13 10.42 7.24
CA LEU A 226 -1.37 9.78 7.67
C LEU A 226 -1.63 8.47 6.90
N SER A 227 -1.38 8.46 5.59
CA SER A 227 -1.50 7.25 4.75
C SER A 227 -0.50 6.19 5.19
N ILE A 228 0.75 6.60 5.45
CA ILE A 228 1.80 5.73 5.98
C ILE A 228 1.36 5.06 7.28
N CYS A 229 0.77 5.81 8.23
CA CYS A 229 0.23 5.24 9.47
C CYS A 229 -0.86 4.19 9.19
N LYS A 230 -1.79 4.45 8.25
CA LYS A 230 -2.81 3.48 7.84
C LYS A 230 -2.20 2.23 7.21
N HIS A 231 -1.12 2.36 6.44
CA HIS A 231 -0.39 1.24 5.84
C HIS A 231 0.29 0.37 6.91
N TYR A 232 1.00 0.97 7.87
CA TYR A 232 1.57 0.22 9.00
C TYR A 232 0.50 -0.47 9.85
N ARG A 233 -0.65 0.18 10.06
CA ARG A 233 -1.80 -0.46 10.74
C ARG A 233 -2.34 -1.66 9.96
N ALA A 234 -2.46 -1.54 8.65
CA ALA A 234 -2.94 -2.63 7.80
C ALA A 234 -1.95 -3.80 7.76
N MET A 235 -0.65 -3.53 7.84
CA MET A 235 0.40 -4.54 8.03
C MET A 235 0.25 -5.23 9.39
N TYR A 236 0.06 -4.47 10.47
CA TYR A 236 -0.17 -5.00 11.81
C TYR A 236 -1.40 -5.92 11.91
N ASN A 237 -2.47 -5.63 11.17
CA ASN A 237 -3.67 -6.49 11.13
C ASN A 237 -3.42 -7.86 10.45
N THR A 238 -2.23 -8.12 9.92
CA THR A 238 -1.88 -9.37 9.25
C THR A 238 -1.47 -10.42 10.28
N THR A 239 -2.08 -11.61 10.23
CA THR A 239 -1.87 -12.71 11.19
C THR A 239 -0.40 -13.10 11.35
N VAL A 240 0.35 -13.16 10.24
CA VAL A 240 1.80 -13.47 10.23
C VAL A 240 2.62 -12.50 11.09
N ILE A 241 2.25 -11.21 11.11
CA ILE A 241 2.93 -10.20 11.93
C ILE A 241 2.44 -10.24 13.38
N GLN A 242 1.20 -10.65 13.63
CA GLN A 242 0.67 -10.77 14.99
C GLN A 242 1.33 -11.91 15.77
N GLU A 243 1.74 -12.98 15.07
CA GLU A 243 2.46 -14.12 15.64
C GLU A 243 3.91 -13.77 16.03
N ASN A 244 4.57 -12.86 15.28
CA ASN A 244 5.94 -12.41 15.56
C ASN A 244 5.97 -11.21 16.52
N GLU A 245 6.42 -11.40 17.76
CA GLU A 245 6.50 -10.31 18.75
C GLU A 245 7.42 -9.16 18.36
N SER A 246 8.54 -9.42 17.68
CA SER A 246 9.49 -8.37 17.24
C SER A 246 8.89 -7.47 16.17
N ASP A 247 8.27 -8.07 15.15
CA ASP A 247 7.69 -7.37 14.01
C ASP A 247 6.45 -6.59 14.45
N ARG A 248 5.68 -7.15 15.38
CA ARG A 248 4.54 -6.48 16.02
C ARG A 248 4.95 -5.17 16.69
N ARG A 249 6.03 -5.19 17.48
CA ARG A 249 6.55 -3.99 18.16
C ARG A 249 7.06 -2.96 17.16
N MET A 250 7.82 -3.40 16.15
CA MET A 250 8.37 -2.51 15.12
C MET A 250 7.28 -1.81 14.31
N MET A 251 6.28 -2.55 13.82
CA MET A 251 5.17 -1.97 13.05
C MET A 251 4.35 -0.98 13.87
N MET A 252 4.13 -1.28 15.16
CA MET A 252 3.42 -0.37 16.07
C MET A 252 4.21 0.92 16.33
N GLN A 253 5.53 0.82 16.53
CA GLN A 253 6.40 1.99 16.70
C GLN A 253 6.37 2.90 15.48
N HIS A 254 6.50 2.32 14.28
CA HIS A 254 6.39 3.08 13.04
C HIS A 254 5.01 3.75 12.92
N ALA A 255 3.93 3.02 13.21
CA ALA A 255 2.57 3.57 13.16
C ALA A 255 2.39 4.77 14.10
N ILE A 256 2.87 4.67 15.35
CA ILE A 256 2.79 5.76 16.34
C ILE A 256 3.63 6.97 15.88
N LEU A 257 4.86 6.76 15.39
CA LEU A 257 5.72 7.86 14.96
C LEU A 257 5.12 8.62 13.77
N TYR A 258 4.62 7.91 12.77
CA TYR A 258 3.98 8.55 11.62
C TYR A 258 2.65 9.22 11.97
N LEU A 259 1.92 8.70 12.97
CA LEU A 259 0.74 9.37 13.51
C LEU A 259 1.09 10.72 14.19
N LEU A 260 2.18 10.78 14.94
CA LEU A 260 2.63 12.02 15.58
C LEU A 260 3.17 13.05 14.58
N LEU A 261 3.76 12.59 13.47
CA LEU A 261 4.22 13.45 12.38
C LEU A 261 3.06 14.01 11.53
N SER A 262 1.92 13.33 11.50
CA SER A 262 0.77 13.75 10.69
C SER A 262 0.16 15.07 11.23
N PRO A 263 -0.31 15.97 10.34
CA PRO A 263 -1.07 17.14 10.75
C PRO A 263 -2.32 16.74 11.53
N PHE A 264 -2.84 17.66 12.33
CA PHE A 264 -4.06 17.38 13.06
C PHE A 264 -5.27 17.32 12.13
N ASP A 265 -5.94 16.18 12.21
CA ASP A 265 -7.21 15.93 11.56
C ASP A 265 -8.09 15.10 12.51
N ASN A 266 -9.39 15.08 12.24
CA ASN A 266 -10.34 14.26 12.97
C ASN A 266 -9.93 12.78 12.90
N GLU A 267 -9.41 12.34 11.75
CA GLU A 267 -8.88 10.98 11.57
C GLU A 267 -7.67 10.70 12.47
N GLN A 268 -6.75 11.66 12.63
CA GLN A 268 -5.60 11.52 13.53
C GLN A 268 -6.08 11.36 14.98
N SER A 269 -7.05 12.18 15.40
CA SER A 269 -7.60 12.12 16.76
C SER A 269 -8.26 10.77 17.05
N ASP A 270 -9.06 10.25 16.12
CA ASP A 270 -9.69 8.93 16.25
C ASP A 270 -8.64 7.80 16.32
N LEU A 271 -7.65 7.83 15.42
CA LEU A 271 -6.57 6.86 15.42
C LEU A 271 -5.78 6.88 16.74
N THR A 272 -5.50 8.06 17.29
CA THR A 272 -4.76 8.24 18.55
C THR A 272 -5.49 7.57 19.71
N HIS A 273 -6.80 7.82 19.85
CA HIS A 273 -7.61 7.17 20.89
C HIS A 273 -7.71 5.66 20.68
N ARG A 274 -7.78 5.20 19.43
CA ARG A 274 -7.83 3.77 19.13
C ARG A 274 -6.52 3.05 19.43
N PHE A 275 -5.36 3.67 19.15
CA PHE A 275 -4.06 3.11 19.54
C PHE A 275 -3.91 3.04 21.06
N LEU A 276 -4.41 4.03 21.81
CA LEU A 276 -4.37 4.02 23.27
C LEU A 276 -5.20 2.88 23.91
N GLN A 277 -6.20 2.35 23.19
CA GLN A 277 -7.00 1.20 23.64
C GLN A 277 -6.36 -0.15 23.31
N GLU A 278 -5.35 -0.20 22.44
CA GLU A 278 -4.70 -1.44 22.03
C GLU A 278 -3.69 -1.92 23.08
N LYS A 279 -3.84 -3.18 23.55
CA LYS A 279 -2.99 -3.79 24.59
C LYS A 279 -1.50 -3.85 24.23
N VAL A 280 -1.15 -3.82 22.94
CA VAL A 280 0.24 -3.88 22.47
C VAL A 280 0.99 -2.59 22.79
N VAL A 281 0.29 -1.46 22.90
CA VAL A 281 0.91 -0.20 23.31
C VAL A 281 1.36 -0.26 24.78
N ASP A 282 0.74 -1.10 25.60
CA ASP A 282 1.18 -1.36 26.99
C ASP A 282 2.52 -2.11 27.05
N GLU A 283 2.86 -2.88 26.01
CA GLU A 283 4.16 -3.59 25.93
C GLU A 283 5.34 -2.63 25.71
N ILE A 284 5.06 -1.40 25.26
CA ILE A 284 6.08 -0.37 24.97
C ILE A 284 5.75 0.92 25.75
N PRO A 285 6.07 0.97 27.06
CA PRO A 285 5.62 2.05 27.95
C PRO A 285 6.12 3.43 27.50
N LYS A 286 7.33 3.54 26.94
CA LYS A 286 7.90 4.82 26.48
C LYS A 286 7.10 5.47 25.35
N TYR A 287 6.58 4.68 24.40
CA TYR A 287 5.75 5.19 23.31
C TYR A 287 4.32 5.46 23.76
N LYS A 288 3.83 4.71 24.75
CA LYS A 288 2.56 4.99 25.43
C LYS A 288 2.59 6.33 26.15
N GLU A 289 3.63 6.60 26.93
CA GLU A 289 3.83 7.89 27.60
C GLU A 289 3.87 9.03 26.59
N LEU A 290 4.61 8.87 25.49
CA LEU A 290 4.65 9.86 24.41
C LEU A 290 3.25 10.13 23.85
N LEU A 291 2.48 9.08 23.54
CA LEU A 291 1.13 9.24 23.02
C LEU A 291 0.17 9.85 24.06
N GLN A 292 0.33 9.51 25.34
CA GLN A 292 -0.40 10.12 26.44
C GLN A 292 -0.09 11.62 26.59
N LEU A 293 1.15 12.06 26.38
CA LEU A 293 1.50 13.49 26.39
C LEU A 293 0.75 14.27 25.30
N PHE A 294 0.51 13.69 24.13
CA PHE A 294 -0.29 14.33 23.08
C PHE A 294 -1.80 14.26 23.34
N VAL A 295 -2.28 13.33 24.18
CA VAL A 295 -3.70 13.22 24.55
C VAL A 295 -4.05 14.09 25.76
N ALA A 296 -3.17 14.10 26.77
CA ALA A 296 -3.28 14.99 27.92
C ALA A 296 -3.09 16.41 27.42
N ALA A 297 -4.15 17.22 27.39
CA ALA A 297 -4.17 18.57 26.82
C ALA A 297 -3.30 19.56 27.63
N GLU A 298 -2.01 19.27 27.74
CA GLU A 298 -1.00 19.94 28.54
C GLU A 298 0.14 20.45 27.64
N LEU A 299 0.79 21.53 28.06
CA LEU A 299 1.87 22.16 27.29
C LEU A 299 3.13 21.28 27.29
N ILE A 300 3.62 20.94 26.10
CA ILE A 300 4.83 20.13 25.94
C ILE A 300 6.01 21.05 25.68
N HIS A 301 6.98 21.09 26.61
CA HIS A 301 8.22 21.81 26.39
C HIS A 301 9.15 21.00 25.50
N TRP A 302 9.62 21.61 24.41
CA TRP A 302 10.44 20.93 23.41
C TRP A 302 11.79 20.51 23.99
N GLY A 303 12.38 21.33 24.85
CA GLY A 303 13.65 21.01 25.52
C GLY A 303 13.61 19.70 26.33
N THR A 304 12.55 19.52 27.14
CA THR A 304 12.36 18.31 27.96
C THR A 304 12.08 17.08 27.11
N LEU A 305 11.25 17.23 26.06
CA LEU A 305 10.94 16.16 25.13
C LEU A 305 12.18 15.71 24.37
N CYS A 306 13.02 16.65 23.94
CA CYS A 306 14.28 16.36 23.26
C CYS A 306 15.21 15.56 24.19
N GLN A 307 15.42 15.99 25.43
CA GLN A 307 16.33 15.29 26.35
C GLN A 307 15.92 13.83 26.64
N GLN A 308 14.62 13.57 26.79
CA GLN A 308 14.11 12.24 27.15
C GLN A 308 13.93 11.32 25.93
N TYR A 309 13.40 11.85 24.83
CA TYR A 309 13.03 11.04 23.67
C TYR A 309 14.05 11.07 22.53
N GLN A 310 15.02 12.00 22.50
CA GLN A 310 16.04 12.03 21.44
C GLN A 310 16.90 10.75 21.44
N GLN A 311 17.26 10.21 22.61
CA GLN A 311 18.02 8.95 22.71
C GLN A 311 17.17 7.73 22.30
N VAL A 312 15.89 7.73 22.67
CA VAL A 312 14.97 6.63 22.33
C VAL A 312 14.64 6.62 20.83
N LEU A 313 14.43 7.80 20.24
CA LEU A 313 13.97 7.97 18.86
C LEU A 313 15.10 7.98 17.81
N ARG A 314 16.31 8.44 18.15
CA ARG A 314 17.42 8.55 17.18
C ARG A 314 18.39 7.38 17.18
N THR A 315 18.66 6.77 18.34
CA THR A 315 19.63 5.67 18.46
C THR A 315 18.97 4.29 18.52
N GLY A 316 17.69 4.22 18.91
CA GLY A 316 17.01 2.95 19.22
C GLY A 316 17.60 2.27 20.45
N GLU A 317 16.79 1.55 21.21
CA GLU A 317 17.27 0.66 22.29
C GLU A 317 17.44 -0.78 21.78
N ALA A 318 18.27 -1.58 22.45
CA ALA A 318 18.51 -2.99 22.11
C ALA A 318 17.24 -3.88 22.11
N SER A 319 16.13 -3.41 22.68
CA SER A 319 14.82 -4.10 22.68
C SER A 319 13.89 -3.65 21.53
N THR A 320 14.24 -2.59 20.81
CA THR A 320 13.40 -1.93 19.79
C THR A 320 14.33 -1.45 18.66
N PRO A 321 14.48 -2.21 17.56
CA PRO A 321 15.40 -1.83 16.49
C PRO A 321 15.10 -0.40 16.03
N ALA A 322 16.16 0.36 15.75
CA ALA A 322 16.05 1.73 15.28
C ALA A 322 15.03 1.77 14.15
N THR A 323 13.90 2.44 14.39
CA THR A 323 13.00 2.79 13.32
C THR A 323 13.80 3.75 12.46
N ASP A 324 14.08 3.37 11.21
CA ASP A 324 14.88 4.10 10.20
C ASP A 324 14.23 5.44 9.78
N VAL A 325 13.41 5.99 10.68
CA VAL A 325 12.55 7.14 10.53
C VAL A 325 13.30 8.41 10.90
N PHE A 326 14.24 8.36 11.85
CA PHE A 326 15.01 9.51 12.36
C PHE A 326 16.54 9.28 12.36
N THR A 327 17.03 8.43 11.45
CA THR A 327 18.46 8.08 11.37
C THR A 327 19.31 9.33 11.11
N ILE A 328 20.36 9.52 11.92
CA ILE A 328 21.26 10.67 11.82
C ILE A 328 22.08 10.53 10.53
N GLY A 329 21.89 11.45 9.58
CA GLY A 329 22.67 11.52 8.33
C GLY A 329 21.85 11.43 7.04
N THR A 330 20.57 11.07 7.10
CA THR A 330 19.67 11.15 5.94
C THR A 330 18.95 12.50 5.90
N GLU A 331 18.88 13.13 4.72
CA GLU A 331 18.14 14.39 4.53
C GLU A 331 16.67 14.27 4.94
N GLU A 332 16.09 13.08 4.79
CA GLU A 332 14.72 12.76 5.17
C GLU A 332 14.53 12.68 6.70
N GLY A 333 15.52 12.16 7.44
CA GLY A 333 15.49 12.10 8.90
C GLY A 333 15.48 13.50 9.53
N GLU A 334 16.27 14.42 8.99
CA GLU A 334 16.29 15.81 9.46
C GLU A 334 14.98 16.55 9.10
N LYS A 335 14.43 16.31 7.90
CA LYS A 335 13.10 16.82 7.53
C LYS A 335 12.01 16.34 8.50
N ARG A 336 12.01 15.06 8.87
CA ARG A 336 11.05 14.50 9.83
C ARG A 336 11.26 15.05 11.24
N TRP A 337 12.51 15.29 11.64
CA TRP A 337 12.79 15.91 12.94
C TRP A 337 12.25 17.34 13.02
N LYS A 338 12.44 18.12 11.95
CA LYS A 338 11.83 19.45 11.83
C LYS A 338 10.31 19.37 11.82
N ALA A 339 9.73 18.41 11.11
CA ALA A 339 8.29 18.18 11.10
C ALA A 339 7.76 17.86 12.50
N LEU A 340 8.44 17.02 13.28
CA LEU A 340 8.08 16.73 14.66
C LEU A 340 8.10 17.99 15.54
N LYS A 341 9.13 18.85 15.41
CA LYS A 341 9.18 20.14 16.10
C LYS A 341 7.98 21.01 15.73
N THR A 342 7.67 21.12 14.44
CA THR A 342 6.49 21.86 13.98
C THR A 342 5.21 21.31 14.61
N ARG A 343 5.02 19.99 14.64
CA ARG A 343 3.80 19.38 15.24
C ARG A 343 3.67 19.65 16.73
N VAL A 344 4.76 19.61 17.49
CA VAL A 344 4.73 19.96 18.93
C VAL A 344 4.33 21.42 19.13
N VAL A 345 4.89 22.33 18.31
CA VAL A 345 4.53 23.75 18.36
C VAL A 345 3.05 23.96 18.00
N GLU A 346 2.56 23.33 16.94
CA GLU A 346 1.14 23.39 16.54
C GLU A 346 0.21 22.86 17.63
N TYR A 347 0.60 21.77 18.29
CA TYR A 347 -0.13 21.19 19.41
C TYR A 347 -0.24 22.16 20.58
N ASN A 348 0.87 22.78 20.98
CA ASN A 348 0.90 23.78 22.03
C ASN A 348 0.03 25.00 21.70
N ILE A 349 0.07 25.48 20.45
CA ILE A 349 -0.78 26.61 20.01
C ILE A 349 -2.27 26.23 20.11
N ARG A 350 -2.65 24.99 19.76
CA ARG A 350 -4.03 24.53 19.88
C ARG A 350 -4.49 24.45 21.33
N ILE A 351 -3.64 23.98 22.24
CA ILE A 351 -3.92 23.99 23.67
C ILE A 351 -4.09 25.43 24.15
N MET A 352 -3.19 26.33 23.75
CA MET A 352 -3.31 27.74 24.10
C MET A 352 -4.64 28.33 23.62
N ALA A 353 -5.09 27.99 22.41
CA ALA A 353 -6.38 28.44 21.89
C ALA A 353 -7.58 27.93 22.68
N LYS A 354 -7.49 26.76 23.34
CA LYS A 354 -8.56 26.22 24.20
C LYS A 354 -8.61 26.90 25.57
N TYR A 355 -7.46 27.19 26.17
CA TYR A 355 -7.38 27.66 27.56
C TYR A 355 -7.21 29.18 27.69
N TYR A 356 -6.57 29.84 26.73
CA TYR A 356 -6.29 31.27 26.78
C TYR A 356 -7.24 32.05 25.87
N THR A 357 -7.79 33.14 26.39
CA THR A 357 -8.55 34.12 25.60
C THR A 357 -7.64 35.16 24.97
N ARG A 358 -6.67 35.64 25.75
CA ARG A 358 -5.62 36.60 25.36
C ARG A 358 -4.28 36.14 25.93
N VAL A 359 -3.22 36.25 25.14
CA VAL A 359 -1.85 35.96 25.57
C VAL A 359 -0.88 37.00 24.99
N THR A 360 0.13 37.38 25.76
CA THR A 360 1.21 38.24 25.26
C THR A 360 2.17 37.44 24.39
N MET A 361 2.66 38.05 23.33
CA MET A 361 3.53 37.40 22.34
C MET A 361 4.84 36.91 22.96
N GLN A 362 5.41 37.69 23.89
CA GLN A 362 6.61 37.31 24.64
C GLN A 362 6.39 36.04 25.48
N ARG A 363 5.23 35.92 26.14
CA ARG A 363 4.90 34.73 26.93
C ARG A 363 4.68 33.53 26.03
N MET A 364 4.02 33.73 24.88
CA MET A 364 3.79 32.69 23.90
C MET A 364 5.10 32.14 23.32
N ALA A 365 6.03 33.02 22.94
CA ALA A 365 7.36 32.64 22.46
C ALA A 365 8.14 31.83 23.51
N ALA A 366 8.08 32.25 24.78
CA ALA A 366 8.72 31.53 25.89
C ALA A 366 8.12 30.13 26.14
N LEU A 367 6.81 29.95 25.94
CA LEU A 367 6.15 28.65 26.11
C LEU A 367 6.38 27.70 24.92
N LEU A 368 6.73 28.23 23.75
CA LEU A 368 6.99 27.46 22.53
C LEU A 368 8.48 27.19 22.29
N ASP A 369 9.38 27.74 23.13
CA ASP A 369 10.83 27.70 22.94
C ASP A 369 11.27 28.24 21.55
N LEU A 370 10.59 29.29 21.06
CA LEU A 370 10.82 29.92 19.75
C LEU A 370 11.12 31.41 19.89
N SER A 371 11.68 31.99 18.83
CA SER A 371 11.76 33.45 18.75
C SER A 371 10.38 34.08 18.51
N VAL A 372 10.25 35.37 18.82
CA VAL A 372 8.99 36.11 18.59
C VAL A 372 8.62 36.11 17.11
N GLU A 373 9.59 36.34 16.22
CA GLU A 373 9.39 36.38 14.77
C GLU A 373 8.94 35.03 14.20
N GLU A 374 9.61 33.92 14.58
CA GLU A 374 9.20 32.58 14.15
C GLU A 374 7.79 32.25 14.67
N THR A 375 7.47 32.64 15.91
CA THR A 375 6.15 32.37 16.48
C THR A 375 5.04 33.11 15.71
N GLU A 376 5.28 34.33 15.23
CA GLU A 376 4.35 35.07 14.35
C GLU A 376 4.14 34.36 13.02
N GLU A 377 5.21 33.86 12.40
CA GLU A 377 5.13 33.13 11.13
C GLU A 377 4.34 31.82 11.29
N PHE A 378 4.64 31.02 12.33
CA PHE A 378 3.92 29.78 12.61
C PHE A 378 2.43 30.02 12.90
N LEU A 379 2.11 31.06 13.69
CA LEU A 379 0.73 31.41 13.98
C LEU A 379 -0.01 31.86 12.71
N SER A 380 0.65 32.63 11.83
CA SER A 380 0.08 33.09 10.57
C SER A 380 -0.25 31.92 9.62
N ASN A 381 0.66 30.95 9.51
CA ASN A 381 0.44 29.74 8.73
C ASN A 381 -0.74 28.91 9.26
N LEU A 382 -0.86 28.78 10.59
CA LEU A 382 -1.97 28.06 11.24
C LEU A 382 -3.33 28.74 11.12
N VAL A 383 -3.36 30.07 11.10
CA VAL A 383 -4.58 30.83 10.85
C VAL A 383 -4.99 30.71 9.38
N SER A 384 -4.03 30.74 8.45
CA SER A 384 -4.27 30.55 7.01
C SER A 384 -4.80 29.14 6.70
N SER A 385 -4.27 28.11 7.37
CA SER A 385 -4.77 26.72 7.26
C SER A 385 -6.11 26.49 7.96
N LYS A 386 -6.67 27.52 8.63
CA LYS A 386 -7.92 27.46 9.41
C LYS A 386 -7.91 26.43 10.54
N THR A 387 -6.73 26.01 10.98
CA THR A 387 -6.58 25.05 12.08
C THR A 387 -6.85 25.71 13.43
N VAL A 388 -6.48 26.97 13.58
CA VAL A 388 -6.73 27.80 14.76
C VAL A 388 -7.23 29.16 14.30
N THR A 389 -8.22 29.72 14.99
CA THR A 389 -8.66 31.10 14.76
C THR A 389 -7.97 32.00 15.77
N ALA A 390 -7.13 32.92 15.29
CA ALA A 390 -6.43 33.88 16.14
C ALA A 390 -6.30 35.23 15.44
N LYS A 391 -6.34 36.31 16.21
CA LYS A 391 -6.04 37.68 15.78
C LYS A 391 -4.81 38.19 16.52
N VAL A 392 -3.81 38.64 15.78
CA VAL A 392 -2.55 39.15 16.33
C VAL A 392 -2.58 40.68 16.26
N ASP A 393 -2.39 41.33 17.40
CA ASP A 393 -2.04 42.75 17.44
C ASP A 393 -0.51 42.88 17.54
N ARG A 394 0.11 43.36 16.46
CA ARG A 394 1.57 43.45 16.36
C ARG A 394 2.15 44.63 17.14
N LEU A 395 1.37 45.70 17.35
CA LEU A 395 1.86 46.91 17.99
C LEU A 395 1.84 46.75 19.51
N ASP A 396 0.77 46.16 20.04
CA ASP A 396 0.63 45.84 21.46
C ASP A 396 1.22 44.47 21.83
N GLY A 397 1.54 43.62 20.85
CA GLY A 397 2.11 42.29 21.06
C GLY A 397 1.16 41.33 21.77
N VAL A 398 -0.14 41.39 21.47
CA VAL A 398 -1.18 40.57 22.09
C VAL A 398 -1.89 39.70 21.06
N VAL A 399 -1.95 38.40 21.35
CA VAL A 399 -2.68 37.41 20.54
C VAL A 399 -4.04 37.13 21.19
N HIS A 400 -5.09 37.23 20.39
CA HIS A 400 -6.47 36.94 20.76
C HIS A 400 -6.91 35.64 20.07
N PHE A 401 -7.13 34.57 20.82
CA PHE A 401 -7.62 33.30 20.26
C PHE A 401 -9.15 33.26 20.08
N GLN A 402 -9.87 34.21 20.66
CA GLN A 402 -11.30 34.33 20.43
C GLN A 402 -11.59 35.14 19.16
N THR A 403 -12.16 34.47 18.16
CA THR A 403 -12.69 35.12 16.96
C THR A 403 -14.22 35.15 17.05
N SER A 404 -14.79 36.36 17.05
CA SER A 404 -16.21 36.75 16.88
C SER A 404 -17.30 36.21 17.84
N GLN A 405 -17.20 35.00 18.40
CA GLN A 405 -18.28 34.45 19.26
C GLN A 405 -18.46 35.17 20.60
N THR A 406 -17.43 35.82 21.14
CA THR A 406 -17.55 36.70 22.32
C THR A 406 -17.87 38.15 21.96
N GLN A 407 -17.81 38.53 20.68
CA GLN A 407 -18.15 39.87 20.22
C GLN A 407 -19.62 39.97 19.79
N ASP A 408 -20.23 38.86 19.35
CA ASP A 408 -21.66 38.82 19.04
C ASP A 408 -22.48 38.71 20.33
N VAL A 409 -23.19 39.80 20.67
CA VAL A 409 -24.11 39.86 21.84
C VAL A 409 -25.07 38.67 21.88
N ASN A 410 -25.50 38.18 20.71
CA ASN A 410 -26.40 37.03 20.58
C ASN A 410 -25.78 35.72 21.09
N ALA A 411 -24.48 35.49 20.84
CA ALA A 411 -23.82 34.27 21.31
C ALA A 411 -23.64 34.29 22.83
N VAL A 412 -23.37 35.46 23.42
CA VAL A 412 -23.35 35.64 24.89
C VAL A 412 -24.73 35.37 25.50
N LEU A 413 -25.80 35.91 24.90
CA LEU A 413 -27.17 35.66 25.35
C LEU A 413 -27.58 34.20 25.20
N ASN A 414 -27.19 33.54 24.11
CA ASN A 414 -27.45 32.11 23.90
C ASN A 414 -26.70 31.24 24.92
N ASN A 415 -25.43 31.55 25.20
CA ASN A 415 -24.66 30.86 26.23
C ASN A 415 -25.31 31.05 27.61
N TRP A 416 -25.73 32.28 27.93
CA TRP A 416 -26.44 32.56 29.18
C TRP A 416 -27.77 31.82 29.29
N SER A 417 -28.55 31.77 28.20
CA SER A 417 -29.80 31.02 28.12
C SER A 417 -29.57 29.51 28.33
N SER A 418 -28.54 28.94 27.70
CA SER A 418 -28.19 27.53 27.88
C SER A 418 -27.72 27.22 29.31
N GLY A 419 -27.01 28.16 29.95
CA GLY A 419 -26.64 28.09 31.36
C GLY A 419 -27.85 28.12 32.28
N LEU A 420 -28.83 28.99 32.03
CA LEU A 420 -30.08 29.07 32.80
C LEU A 420 -30.91 27.79 32.66
N ALA A 421 -31.00 27.23 31.45
CA ALA A 421 -31.67 25.95 31.22
C ALA A 421 -31.00 24.81 32.00
N SER A 422 -29.66 24.72 31.94
CA SER A 422 -28.89 23.72 32.68
C SER A 422 -29.04 23.87 34.19
N LEU A 423 -29.10 25.11 34.70
CA LEU A 423 -29.34 25.40 36.11
C LEU A 423 -30.74 24.96 36.55
N MET A 424 -31.77 25.25 35.75
CA MET A 424 -33.14 24.86 36.06
C MET A 424 -33.31 23.35 36.06
N ASP A 425 -32.69 22.66 35.10
CA ASP A 425 -32.64 21.20 35.06
C ASP A 425 -31.94 20.62 36.30
N LEU A 426 -30.84 21.23 36.72
CA LEU A 426 -30.11 20.80 37.92
C LEU A 426 -30.96 21.00 39.18
N VAL A 427 -31.62 22.14 39.35
CA VAL A 427 -32.52 22.41 40.49
C VAL A 427 -33.67 21.41 40.53
N THR A 428 -34.26 21.11 39.37
CA THR A 428 -35.35 20.13 39.27
C THR A 428 -34.88 18.72 39.66
N LYS A 429 -33.71 18.28 39.16
CA LYS A 429 -33.09 17.00 39.54
C LYS A 429 -32.78 16.94 41.03
N THR A 430 -32.22 18.00 41.61
CA THR A 430 -31.94 18.08 43.04
C THR A 430 -33.22 18.00 43.87
N ASN A 431 -34.29 18.67 43.48
CA ASN A 431 -35.59 18.58 44.17
C ASN A 431 -36.15 17.15 44.15
N HIS A 432 -36.08 16.46 43.01
CA HIS A 432 -36.49 15.05 42.95
C HIS A 432 -35.63 14.14 43.85
N LEU A 433 -34.32 14.38 43.92
CA LEU A 433 -33.43 13.64 44.82
C LEU A 433 -33.76 13.89 46.30
N ILE A 434 -34.03 15.14 46.68
CA ILE A 434 -34.44 15.52 48.05
C ILE A 434 -35.75 14.82 48.42
N ASN A 435 -36.76 14.88 47.56
CA ASN A 435 -38.06 14.22 47.83
C ASN A 435 -37.90 12.69 47.98
N ARG A 436 -37.02 12.08 47.17
CA ARG A 436 -36.70 10.65 47.29
C ARG A 436 -36.04 10.32 48.63
N GLU A 437 -35.04 11.10 49.03
CA GLU A 437 -34.37 10.91 50.33
C GLU A 437 -35.31 11.17 51.51
N GLU A 438 -36.18 12.18 51.43
CA GLU A 438 -37.17 12.47 52.47
C GLU A 438 -38.13 11.30 52.65
N MET A 439 -38.60 10.66 51.57
CA MET A 439 -39.45 9.47 51.66
C MET A 439 -38.71 8.29 52.31
N VAL A 440 -37.44 8.08 51.97
CA VAL A 440 -36.61 7.03 52.57
C VAL A 440 -36.35 7.28 54.05
N HIS A 441 -36.00 8.52 54.43
CA HIS A 441 -35.79 8.90 55.83
C HIS A 441 -37.08 8.84 56.65
N ARG A 442 -38.23 9.23 56.08
CA ARG A 442 -39.53 9.05 56.74
C ARG A 442 -39.85 7.58 56.98
N HIS A 443 -39.52 6.69 56.03
CA HIS A 443 -39.69 5.24 56.20
C HIS A 443 -38.72 4.66 57.24
N LEU A 444 -37.46 5.13 57.28
CA LEU A 444 -36.46 4.73 58.28
C LEU A 444 -36.81 5.24 59.70
N LEU A 445 -37.35 6.45 59.82
CA LEU A 445 -37.86 7.00 61.09
C LEU A 445 -39.11 6.25 61.56
N ALA A 446 -40.01 5.88 60.64
CA ALA A 446 -41.18 5.07 60.96
C ALA A 446 -40.85 3.63 61.40
N THR A 447 -39.67 3.11 61.05
CA THR A 447 -39.20 1.76 61.42
C THR A 447 -38.38 1.70 62.70
N ASN A 448 -38.04 2.85 63.32
CA ASN A 448 -37.43 2.93 64.65
C ASN A 448 -38.41 3.46 65.74
N PRO A 449 -39.52 2.78 66.08
CA PRO A 449 -40.29 3.10 67.28
C PRO A 449 -39.71 2.34 68.48
N SER A 450 -38.51 2.69 68.94
CA SER A 450 -37.98 2.24 70.26
C SER A 450 -36.59 2.81 70.55
N GLN A 451 -36.49 4.08 70.90
CA GLN A 451 -35.56 4.59 71.91
C GLN A 451 -36.16 5.86 72.56
N GLU A 452 -37.22 5.67 73.35
CA GLU A 452 -37.51 6.46 74.56
C GLU A 452 -37.76 5.49 75.71
#